data_AF-A0A1M5MTE8-F1
#
_entry.id   AF-A0A1M5MTE8-F1
#
_cell.length_a   1.000
_cell.length_b   1.000
_cell.length_c   1.000
_cell.angle_alpha   90.00
_cell.angle_beta   90.00
_cell.angle_gamma   90.00
#
_symmetry.space_group_name_H-M   'P 1'
#
loop_
_entity.id
_entity.type
_entity.pdbx_description
1 polymer ?
#
loop_
_entity_poly.entity_id
_entity_poly.type
_entity_poly.pdbx_seq_one_letter_code
_entity_poly.pdbx_strand_id
1 'polypeptide(L)'
;MIIDIDVFIDKLEFSIFSIENQYKKYILKDKIIIPISFDVGNRLSYLRKFISILLRQHKIEMAYLHTNDNLYTEDLSIDIIKIIGVMEELFSSCGVELCK
;
A
#
# COMPACT_ATOMS: atom_id res chain seq x y z
N MET A 1 -2.46 13.28 7.41
CA MET A 1 -2.45 13.05 5.95
C MET A 1 -2.91 11.62 5.67
N ILE A 2 -3.59 11.34 4.55
CA ILE A 2 -4.18 10.02 4.27
C ILE A 2 -3.52 9.40 3.04
N ILE A 3 -3.22 8.09 3.10
CA ILE A 3 -2.88 7.26 1.93
C ILE A 3 -3.99 6.25 1.67
N ASP A 4 -4.27 5.97 0.41
CA ASP A 4 -5.24 4.98 -0.04
C ASP A 4 -4.54 4.09 -1.07
N ILE A 5 -4.50 2.78 -0.83
CA ILE A 5 -3.68 1.81 -1.57
C ILE A 5 -4.53 0.65 -2.05
N ASP A 6 -4.49 0.41 -3.36
CA ASP A 6 -5.00 -0.79 -4.00
C ASP A 6 -3.85 -1.76 -4.29
N VAL A 7 -3.96 -2.98 -3.78
CA VAL A 7 -2.96 -4.04 -3.98
C VAL A 7 -3.34 -4.93 -5.15
N PHE A 8 -2.42 -5.06 -6.10
CA PHE A 8 -2.45 -6.01 -7.20
C PHE A 8 -1.20 -6.91 -7.15
N ILE A 9 -1.19 -7.96 -7.97
CA ILE A 9 -0.06 -8.90 -7.97
C ILE A 9 1.25 -8.30 -8.48
N ASP A 10 1.17 -7.43 -9.48
CA ASP A 10 2.32 -6.87 -10.19
C ASP A 10 2.54 -5.39 -9.86
N LYS A 11 1.66 -4.78 -9.06
CA LYS A 11 1.73 -3.37 -8.72
C LYS A 11 0.97 -3.01 -7.44
N LEU A 12 1.30 -1.85 -6.90
CA LEU A 12 0.45 -1.10 -5.97
C LEU A 12 0.00 0.18 -6.66
N GLU A 13 -1.28 0.48 -6.65
CA GLU A 13 -1.78 1.81 -7.00
C GLU A 13 -2.08 2.56 -5.71
N PHE A 14 -1.72 3.84 -5.64
CA PHE A 14 -1.94 4.61 -4.42
C PHE A 14 -2.26 6.08 -4.68
N SER A 15 -2.96 6.67 -3.72
CA SER A 15 -3.18 8.12 -3.66
C SER A 15 -2.90 8.67 -2.28
N ILE A 16 -2.31 9.86 -2.22
CA ILE A 16 -2.09 10.63 -0.99
C ILE A 16 -2.93 11.89 -1.07
N PHE A 17 -3.73 12.14 -0.04
CA PHE A 17 -4.62 13.29 0.03
C PHE A 17 -4.81 13.82 1.45
N SER A 18 -5.27 15.05 1.54
CA SER A 18 -5.86 15.63 2.76
C SER A 18 -7.37 15.81 2.57
N ILE A 19 -8.09 15.92 3.68
CA ILE A 19 -9.49 16.34 3.67
C ILE A 19 -9.53 17.80 4.10
N GLU A 20 -9.94 18.67 3.18
CA GLU A 20 -10.11 20.12 3.43
C GLU A 20 -11.57 20.48 3.09
N ASN A 21 -12.32 21.03 4.06
CA ASN A 21 -13.73 21.41 3.89
C ASN A 21 -14.62 20.27 3.34
N GLN A 22 -14.42 19.04 3.80
CA GLN A 22 -15.10 17.82 3.34
C GLN A 22 -14.75 17.36 1.91
N TYR A 23 -13.79 17.99 1.25
CA TYR A 23 -13.30 17.59 -0.07
C TYR A 23 -11.93 16.92 0.03
N LYS A 24 -11.71 15.88 -0.78
CA LYS A 24 -10.38 15.28 -0.97
C LYS A 24 -9.52 16.21 -1.81
N LYS A 25 -8.41 16.67 -1.25
CA LYS A 25 -7.36 17.38 -1.97
C LYS A 25 -6.20 16.44 -2.22
N TYR A 26 -6.04 16.03 -3.47
CA TYR A 26 -4.98 15.09 -3.86
C TYR A 26 -3.63 15.79 -3.95
N ILE A 27 -2.63 15.13 -3.39
CA ILE A 27 -1.23 15.57 -3.40
C ILE A 27 -0.44 14.71 -4.38
N LEU A 28 -0.71 13.40 -4.39
CA LEU A 28 -0.06 12.45 -5.28
C LEU A 28 -1.05 11.34 -5.65
N LYS A 29 -0.99 10.90 -6.90
CA LYS A 29 -1.60 9.66 -7.40
C LYS A 29 -0.58 8.98 -8.28
N ASP A 30 -0.20 7.75 -7.95
CA ASP A 30 0.81 7.03 -8.70
C ASP A 30 0.69 5.52 -8.50
N LYS A 31 1.60 4.78 -9.12
CA LYS A 31 1.72 3.33 -8.97
C LYS A 31 3.15 2.87 -8.81
N ILE A 32 3.33 1.79 -8.07
CA ILE A 32 4.61 1.11 -7.87
C ILE A 32 4.52 -0.19 -8.64
N ILE A 33 5.36 -0.39 -9.65
CA ILE A 33 5.46 -1.67 -10.35
C ILE A 33 6.40 -2.60 -9.56
N ILE A 34 5.96 -3.85 -9.36
CA ILE A 34 6.72 -4.91 -8.72
C ILE A 34 7.50 -5.67 -9.80
N PRO A 35 8.84 -5.69 -9.77
CA PRO A 35 9.63 -6.40 -10.77
C PRO A 35 9.34 -7.91 -10.76
N ILE A 36 9.06 -8.46 -11.94
CA ILE A 36 8.74 -9.89 -12.13
C ILE A 36 9.90 -10.79 -11.65
N SER A 37 11.15 -10.32 -11.80
CA SER A 37 12.36 -11.04 -11.43
C SER A 37 12.59 -11.16 -9.91
N PHE A 38 11.84 -10.43 -9.08
CA PHE A 38 12.01 -10.52 -7.63
C PHE A 38 11.38 -11.80 -7.10
N ASP A 39 12.10 -12.52 -6.24
CA ASP A 39 11.49 -13.52 -5.36
C ASP A 39 10.59 -12.83 -4.31
N VAL A 40 9.80 -13.64 -3.60
CA VAL A 40 8.82 -13.16 -2.62
C VAL A 40 9.46 -12.27 -1.55
N GLY A 41 10.63 -12.65 -1.00
CA GLY A 41 11.29 -11.88 0.04
C GLY A 41 11.74 -10.50 -0.45
N ASN A 42 12.32 -10.46 -1.66
CA ASN A 42 12.72 -9.21 -2.31
C ASN A 42 11.53 -8.32 -2.66
N ARG A 43 10.40 -8.89 -3.14
CA ARG A 43 9.16 -8.15 -3.38
C ARG A 43 8.66 -7.47 -2.11
N LEU A 44 8.54 -8.23 -1.02
CA LEU A 44 8.06 -7.71 0.26
C LEU A 44 8.99 -6.63 0.83
N SER A 45 10.31 -6.84 0.78
CA SER A 45 11.27 -5.83 1.23
C SER A 45 11.23 -4.56 0.39
N TYR A 46 11.08 -4.69 -0.92
CA TYR A 46 10.99 -3.55 -1.83
C TYR A 46 9.77 -2.68 -1.53
N LEU A 47 8.60 -3.31 -1.44
CA LEU A 47 7.34 -2.64 -1.13
C LEU A 47 7.39 -1.97 0.25
N ARG A 48 7.86 -2.69 1.28
CA ARG A 48 8.01 -2.14 2.64
C ARG A 48 8.87 -0.88 2.67
N LYS A 49 10.03 -0.92 2.01
CA LYS A 49 10.94 0.24 1.95
C LYS A 49 10.30 1.43 1.25
N PHE A 50 9.67 1.18 0.10
CA PHE A 50 9.06 2.24 -0.68
C PHE A 50 7.92 2.92 0.06
N ILE A 51 6.97 2.13 0.59
CA ILE A 51 5.85 2.68 1.37
C ILE A 51 6.36 3.39 2.62
N SER A 52 7.36 2.85 3.33
CA SER A 52 7.96 3.53 4.49
C SER A 52 8.47 4.94 4.18
N ILE A 53 9.09 5.12 3.00
CA ILE A 53 9.55 6.43 2.54
C ILE A 53 8.37 7.36 2.32
N LEU A 54 7.31 6.90 1.63
CA LEU A 54 6.10 7.70 1.41
C LEU A 54 5.44 8.12 2.73
N LEU A 55 5.28 7.18 3.68
CA LEU A 55 4.66 7.46 4.97
C LEU A 55 5.38 8.58 5.72
N ARG A 56 6.71 8.53 5.75
CA ARG A 56 7.55 9.53 6.43
C ARG A 56 7.58 10.87 5.70
N GLN A 57 7.78 10.84 4.38
CA GLN A 57 7.88 12.04 3.55
C GLN A 57 6.58 12.86 3.58
N HIS A 58 5.44 12.18 3.57
CA HIS A 58 4.13 12.80 3.54
C HIS A 58 3.45 12.87 4.92
N LYS A 59 4.14 12.48 6.01
CA LYS A 59 3.57 12.47 7.38
C LYS A 59 2.17 11.83 7.39
N ILE A 60 2.09 10.64 6.81
CA ILE A 60 0.84 9.86 6.74
C ILE A 60 0.45 9.45 8.16
N GLU A 61 -0.83 9.59 8.48
CA GLU A 61 -1.42 9.26 9.79
C GLU A 61 -2.49 8.19 9.66
N MET A 62 -3.14 8.09 8.50
CA MET A 62 -4.20 7.14 8.20
C MET A 62 -3.96 6.46 6.85
N ALA A 63 -4.27 5.18 6.76
CA ALA A 63 -4.16 4.39 5.55
C ALA A 63 -5.44 3.61 5.26
N TYR A 64 -5.87 3.60 4.00
CA TYR A 64 -6.81 2.62 3.46
C TYR A 64 -6.04 1.60 2.64
N LEU A 65 -6.40 0.32 2.80
CA LEU A 65 -5.77 -0.78 2.10
C LEU A 65 -6.85 -1.69 1.51
N HIS A 66 -6.83 -1.83 0.19
CA HIS A 66 -7.83 -2.56 -0.56
C HIS A 66 -7.18 -3.69 -1.35
N THR A 67 -7.86 -4.84 -1.39
CA THR A 67 -7.53 -5.95 -2.30
C THR A 67 -8.56 -6.00 -3.40
N ASN A 68 -8.09 -6.17 -4.64
CA ASN A 68 -9.01 -6.33 -5.76
C ASN A 68 -9.27 -7.83 -5.99
N ASP A 69 -10.26 -8.40 -5.30
CA ASP A 69 -10.49 -9.85 -5.14
C ASP A 69 -10.94 -10.60 -6.41
N ASN A 70 -11.16 -9.92 -7.54
CA ASN A 70 -11.93 -10.49 -8.64
C ASN A 70 -11.17 -11.44 -9.59
N LEU A 71 -9.90 -11.81 -9.33
CA LEU A 71 -9.05 -12.46 -10.35
C LEU A 71 -8.04 -13.49 -9.84
N TYR A 72 -8.28 -14.17 -8.71
CA TYR A 72 -7.24 -15.02 -8.10
C TYR A 72 -7.46 -16.53 -8.23
N THR A 73 -6.43 -17.22 -8.73
CA THR A 73 -6.15 -18.62 -8.40
C THR A 73 -5.60 -18.72 -6.98
N GLU A 74 -5.65 -19.89 -6.34
CA GLU A 74 -5.23 -20.08 -4.93
C GLU A 74 -3.82 -19.54 -4.64
N ASP A 75 -2.83 -19.82 -5.49
CA ASP A 75 -1.45 -19.33 -5.31
C ASP A 75 -1.32 -17.81 -5.39
N LEU A 76 -2.11 -17.15 -6.26
CA LEU A 76 -2.11 -15.70 -6.41
C LEU A 76 -2.65 -15.00 -5.15
N SER A 77 -3.62 -15.63 -4.48
CA SER A 77 -4.18 -15.10 -3.25
C SER A 77 -3.16 -15.09 -2.09
N ILE A 78 -2.28 -16.09 -2.02
CA ILE A 78 -1.26 -16.20 -0.97
C ILE A 78 -0.26 -15.05 -1.04
N ASP A 79 0.19 -14.67 -2.24
CA ASP A 79 1.17 -13.60 -2.39
C ASP A 79 0.59 -12.23 -2.03
N ILE A 80 -0.68 -11.98 -2.35
CA ILE A 80 -1.37 -10.75 -1.93
C ILE A 80 -1.53 -10.71 -0.42
N ILE A 81 -1.93 -11.80 0.23
CA ILE A 81 -2.03 -11.88 1.69
C ILE A 81 -0.69 -11.53 2.35
N LYS A 82 0.44 -12.00 1.79
CA LYS A 82 1.78 -11.65 2.30
C LYS A 82 2.06 -10.14 2.16
N ILE A 83 1.71 -9.53 1.03
CA ILE A 83 1.87 -8.10 0.82
C ILE A 83 1.03 -7.33 1.84
N ILE A 84 -0.24 -7.70 2.01
CA ILE A 84 -1.16 -7.09 2.98
C ILE A 84 -0.58 -7.18 4.39
N GLY A 85 -0.15 -8.36 4.83
CA GLY A 85 0.44 -8.53 6.17
C GLY A 85 1.68 -7.66 6.41
N VAL A 86 2.53 -7.48 5.39
CA VAL A 86 3.68 -6.57 5.47
C VAL A 86 3.25 -5.10 5.54
N MET A 87 2.20 -4.71 4.83
CA MET A 87 1.66 -3.34 4.90
C MET A 87 1.03 -3.05 6.26
N GLU A 88 0.22 -3.97 6.79
CA GLU A 88 -0.39 -3.82 8.11
C GLU A 88 0.65 -3.69 9.22
N GLU A 89 1.68 -4.55 9.20
CA GLU A 89 2.80 -4.45 10.14
C GLU A 89 3.56 -3.13 9.97
N LEU A 90 3.83 -2.71 8.74
CA LEU A 90 4.50 -1.43 8.48
C LEU A 90 3.70 -0.25 9.03
N PHE A 91 2.39 -0.19 8.76
CA PHE A 91 1.53 0.89 9.26
C PHE A 91 1.51 0.92 10.78
N SER A 92 1.32 -0.24 11.42
CA SER A 92 1.38 -0.37 12.88
C SER A 92 2.73 0.11 13.43
N SER A 93 3.85 -0.30 12.82
CA SER A 93 5.20 0.11 13.24
C SER A 93 5.49 1.61 13.06
N CYS A 94 4.76 2.28 12.15
CA CYS A 94 4.91 3.70 11.86
C CYS A 94 3.88 4.58 12.58
N GLY A 95 2.99 4.00 13.41
CA GLY A 95 1.91 4.73 14.07
C GLY A 95 0.83 5.23 13.11
N VAL A 96 0.68 4.58 11.95
CA VAL A 96 -0.36 4.88 10.97
C VAL A 96 -1.59 4.03 11.28
N GLU A 97 -2.74 4.69 11.41
CA GLU A 97 -4.02 4.03 11.65
C GLU A 97 -4.54 3.41 10.35
N LEU A 98 -4.76 2.09 10.36
CA LEU A 98 -5.40 1.40 9.24
C LEU A 98 -6.92 1.54 9.35
N CYS A 99 -7.53 2.20 8.39
CA CYS A 99 -8.96 2.38 8.28
C CYS A 99 -9.58 1.20 7.54
N LYS A 100 -10.61 0.58 8.12
CA LYS A 100 -11.37 -0.54 7.55
C LYS A 100 -12.69 -0.08 6.94
#